data_AF-A0A2R7L776-F1
#
_entry.id   AF-A0A2R7L776-F1
#
_cell.length_a   1.000
_cell.length_b   1.000
_cell.length_c   1.000
_cell.angle_alpha   90.00
_cell.angle_beta   90.00
_cell.angle_gamma   90.00
#
_symmetry.space_group_name_H-M   'P 1'
#
loop_
_entity.id
_entity.type
_entity.pdbx_description
1 polymer ?
#
loop_
_entity_poly.entity_id
_entity_poly.type
_entity_poly.pdbx_seq_one_letter_code
_entity_poly.pdbx_strand_id
1 'polypeptide(L)'
;MRRAEFLALTGLTTDAFYSLERRGRLPFKRPTQGVWADFSSIAALKTALALALAEQGASQEKAALFVSIAFNGALEQLLSVSRSDPFYFGFMTVGSEPYGDAAREFGQARSMEAVAGSWREIGQSMKRRAEQVRPSGEVVFGSVLIDATLVLKHFRARAKQAGLLKLVEDEFAASLVQLRELEE
;
A
#
# COMPACT_ATOMS: atom_id res chain seq x y z
N MET A 1 4.23 -15.46 13.01
CA MET A 1 3.09 -15.13 13.90
C MET A 1 1.86 -15.92 13.48
N ARG A 2 1.02 -16.32 14.43
CA ARG A 2 -0.22 -17.08 14.18
C ARG A 2 -1.30 -16.19 13.58
N ARG A 3 -2.34 -16.80 12.99
CA ARG A 3 -3.49 -16.05 12.42
C ARG A 3 -4.12 -15.08 13.42
N ALA A 4 -4.33 -15.50 14.67
CA ALA A 4 -4.95 -14.63 15.68
C ALA A 4 -4.16 -13.33 15.89
N GLU A 5 -2.82 -13.44 15.92
CA GLU A 5 -1.90 -12.31 16.04
C GLU A 5 -1.96 -11.41 14.80
N PHE A 6 -1.98 -12.01 13.60
CA PHE A 6 -2.16 -11.29 12.34
C PHE A 6 -3.48 -10.51 12.29
N LEU A 7 -4.58 -11.12 12.72
CA LEU A 7 -5.90 -10.48 12.78
C LEU A 7 -5.90 -9.32 13.79
N ALA A 8 -5.25 -9.49 14.94
CA ALA A 8 -5.10 -8.43 15.94
C ALA A 8 -4.33 -7.21 15.38
N LEU A 9 -3.28 -7.43 14.59
CA LEU A 9 -2.50 -6.35 13.97
C LEU A 9 -3.28 -5.64 12.84
N THR A 10 -3.98 -6.42 12.00
CA THR A 10 -4.70 -5.88 10.83
C THR A 10 -6.05 -5.28 11.18
N GLY A 11 -6.67 -5.70 12.28
CA GLY A 11 -8.05 -5.34 12.65
C GLY A 11 -9.10 -6.12 11.85
N LEU A 12 -8.71 -7.15 11.10
CA LEU A 12 -9.64 -7.98 10.35
C LEU A 12 -10.41 -8.94 11.26
N THR A 13 -11.67 -9.17 10.93
CA THR A 13 -12.39 -10.34 11.44
C THR A 13 -11.93 -11.61 10.73
N THR A 14 -12.17 -12.77 11.35
CA THR A 14 -11.89 -14.07 10.75
C THR A 14 -12.59 -14.25 9.40
N ASP A 15 -13.86 -13.84 9.29
CA ASP A 15 -14.63 -13.97 8.05
C ASP A 15 -14.12 -13.06 6.94
N ALA A 16 -13.77 -11.82 7.29
CA ALA A 16 -13.17 -10.88 6.34
C ALA A 16 -11.84 -11.41 5.79
N PHE A 17 -11.00 -11.98 6.68
CA PHE A 17 -9.76 -12.62 6.28
C PHE A 17 -9.98 -13.77 5.28
N TYR A 18 -10.88 -14.71 5.58
CA TYR A 18 -11.16 -15.84 4.68
C TYR A 18 -11.83 -15.41 3.36
N SER A 19 -12.61 -14.33 3.38
CA SER A 19 -13.16 -13.74 2.16
C SER A 19 -12.05 -13.17 1.26
N LEU A 20 -11.14 -12.38 1.82
CA LEU A 20 -10.01 -11.81 1.08
C LEU A 20 -9.07 -12.90 0.57
N GLU A 21 -8.79 -13.91 1.41
CA GLU A 21 -7.94 -15.04 1.07
C GLU A 21 -8.49 -15.83 -0.12
N ARG A 22 -9.75 -16.27 -0.06
CA ARG A 22 -10.39 -17.06 -1.14
C ARG A 22 -10.44 -16.32 -2.46
N ARG A 23 -10.50 -14.99 -2.42
CA ARG A 23 -10.52 -14.13 -3.61
C ARG A 23 -9.12 -13.72 -4.09
N GLY A 24 -8.05 -14.18 -3.44
CA GLY A 24 -6.69 -13.80 -3.78
C GLY A 24 -6.41 -12.31 -3.59
N ARG A 25 -7.05 -11.67 -2.61
CA ARG A 25 -6.97 -10.21 -2.35
C ARG A 25 -6.07 -9.86 -1.17
N LEU A 26 -5.22 -10.79 -0.73
CA LEU A 26 -4.17 -10.51 0.26
C LEU A 26 -2.91 -10.00 -0.46
N PRO A 27 -2.25 -8.94 0.03
CA PRO A 27 -1.11 -8.31 -0.64
C PRO A 27 0.22 -9.05 -0.44
N PHE A 28 0.16 -10.36 -0.24
CA PHE A 28 1.32 -11.22 -0.02
C PHE A 28 1.03 -12.63 -0.53
N LYS A 29 2.07 -13.32 -0.98
CA LYS A 29 1.98 -14.74 -1.30
C LYS A 29 2.04 -15.53 0.01
N ARG A 30 1.17 -16.54 0.16
CA ARG A 30 1.31 -17.49 1.26
C ARG A 30 2.59 -18.31 1.06
N PRO A 31 3.34 -18.61 2.13
CA PRO A 31 4.38 -19.62 2.05
C PRO A 31 3.73 -20.97 1.65
N THR A 32 4.40 -21.68 0.75
CA THR A 32 3.90 -22.91 0.11
C THR A 32 3.99 -24.16 1.00
N GLN A 33 4.46 -24.06 2.24
CA GLN A 33 4.67 -25.22 3.12
C GLN A 33 4.00 -25.05 4.49
N GLY A 34 3.22 -26.08 4.88
CA GLY A 34 2.68 -26.27 6.22
C GLY A 34 1.18 -25.96 6.38
N VAL A 35 0.50 -26.79 7.19
CA VAL A 35 -0.90 -26.58 7.62
C VAL A 35 -1.04 -25.34 8.52
N TRP A 36 0.08 -24.86 9.07
CA TRP A 36 0.19 -23.67 9.90
C TRP A 36 1.02 -22.63 9.15
N ALA A 37 0.36 -21.79 8.35
CA ALA A 37 1.03 -20.66 7.73
C ALA A 37 1.39 -19.63 8.81
N ASP A 38 2.68 -19.48 9.10
CA ASP A 38 3.16 -18.35 9.87
C ASP A 38 3.08 -17.07 9.03
N PHE A 39 2.45 -16.05 9.58
CA PHE A 39 2.39 -14.71 9.00
C PHE A 39 3.57 -13.87 9.50
N SER A 40 3.97 -12.87 8.72
CA SER A 40 4.94 -11.85 9.15
C SER A 40 4.25 -10.54 9.50
N SER A 41 4.92 -9.72 10.29
CA SER A 41 4.54 -8.34 10.62
C SER A 41 4.50 -7.48 9.36
N ILE A 42 5.38 -7.77 8.40
CA ILE A 42 5.38 -7.15 7.08
C ILE A 42 4.11 -7.51 6.29
N ALA A 43 3.69 -8.79 6.28
CA ALA A 43 2.45 -9.19 5.64
C ALA A 43 1.23 -8.51 6.28
N ALA A 44 1.24 -8.36 7.61
CA ALA A 44 0.20 -7.66 8.34
C ALA A 44 0.18 -6.16 8.00
N LEU A 45 1.33 -5.49 7.92
CA LEU A 45 1.41 -4.07 7.54
C LEU A 45 0.96 -3.86 6.09
N LYS A 46 1.41 -4.71 5.15
CA LYS A 46 0.91 -4.70 3.75
C LYS A 46 -0.62 -4.80 3.73
N THR A 47 -1.19 -5.69 4.53
CA THR A 47 -2.65 -5.84 4.61
C THR A 47 -3.32 -4.60 5.18
N ALA A 48 -2.77 -3.99 6.23
CA ALA A 48 -3.31 -2.75 6.79
C ALA A 48 -3.30 -1.58 5.77
N LEU A 49 -2.24 -1.44 4.98
CA LEU A 49 -2.15 -0.44 3.92
C LEU A 49 -3.15 -0.72 2.79
N ALA A 50 -3.34 -1.98 2.40
CA ALA A 50 -4.31 -2.36 1.36
C ALA A 50 -5.75 -2.07 1.81
N LEU A 51 -6.07 -2.34 3.08
CA LEU A 51 -7.38 -2.02 3.66
C LEU A 51 -7.62 -0.52 3.69
N ALA A 52 -6.65 0.28 4.14
CA ALA A 52 -6.76 1.73 4.15
C ALA A 52 -6.95 2.30 2.74
N LEU A 53 -6.23 1.79 1.73
CA LEU A 53 -6.44 2.20 0.33
C LEU A 53 -7.84 1.84 -0.16
N ALA A 54 -8.35 0.68 0.23
CA ALA A 54 -9.70 0.26 -0.13
C ALA A 54 -10.78 1.14 0.50
N GLU A 55 -10.58 1.56 1.76
CA GLU A 55 -11.44 2.53 2.44
C GLU A 55 -11.44 3.91 1.74
N GLN A 56 -10.34 4.29 1.10
CA GLN A 56 -10.23 5.51 0.28
C GLN A 56 -10.74 5.36 -1.16
N GLY A 57 -11.41 4.25 -1.48
CA GLY A 57 -12.09 4.06 -2.76
C GLY A 57 -11.31 3.24 -3.80
N ALA A 58 -10.13 2.72 -3.48
CA ALA A 58 -9.51 1.71 -4.33
C ALA A 58 -10.33 0.39 -4.27
N SER A 59 -10.51 -0.30 -5.40
CA SER A 59 -11.02 -1.67 -5.33
C SER A 59 -10.03 -2.54 -4.54
N GLN A 60 -10.53 -3.53 -3.78
CA GLN A 60 -9.69 -4.45 -3.00
C GLN A 60 -8.60 -5.13 -3.85
N GLU A 61 -8.91 -5.46 -5.10
CA GLU A 61 -7.95 -5.98 -6.08
C GLU A 61 -6.79 -5.02 -6.33
N LYS A 62 -7.11 -3.79 -6.76
CA LYS A 62 -6.12 -2.76 -7.03
C LYS A 62 -5.29 -2.45 -5.79
N ALA A 63 -5.92 -2.31 -4.62
CA ALA A 63 -5.21 -2.02 -3.37
C ALA A 63 -4.22 -3.15 -3.01
N ALA A 64 -4.65 -4.41 -3.09
CA ALA A 64 -3.79 -5.55 -2.78
C ALA A 64 -2.62 -5.69 -3.76
N LEU A 65 -2.91 -5.59 -5.07
CA LEU A 65 -1.90 -5.64 -6.12
C LEU A 65 -0.88 -4.51 -5.96
N PHE A 66 -1.38 -3.29 -5.77
CA PHE A 66 -0.56 -2.09 -5.62
C PHE A 66 0.41 -2.22 -4.46
N VAL A 67 -0.10 -2.56 -3.26
CA VAL A 67 0.76 -2.76 -2.08
C VAL A 67 1.76 -3.89 -2.33
N SER A 68 1.36 -4.98 -2.98
CA SER A 68 2.29 -6.09 -3.22
C SER A 68 3.53 -5.69 -4.04
N ILE A 69 3.37 -4.73 -4.98
CA ILE A 69 4.42 -4.27 -5.89
C ILE A 69 5.20 -3.09 -5.28
N ALA A 70 4.50 -2.07 -4.78
CA ALA A 70 5.11 -0.79 -4.40
C ALA A 70 5.65 -0.74 -2.96
N PHE A 71 5.29 -1.71 -2.11
CA PHE A 71 5.60 -1.65 -0.68
C PHE A 71 7.09 -1.60 -0.37
N ASN A 72 7.92 -2.42 -1.01
CA ASN A 72 9.34 -2.50 -0.64
C ASN A 72 10.05 -1.16 -0.86
N GLY A 73 9.82 -0.50 -1.99
CA GLY A 73 10.38 0.83 -2.26
C GLY A 73 9.81 1.93 -1.37
N ALA A 74 8.57 1.79 -0.89
CA ALA A 74 7.97 2.74 0.04
C ALA A 74 8.33 2.48 1.51
N LEU A 75 8.76 1.26 1.87
CA LEU A 75 9.00 0.87 3.26
C LEU A 75 10.15 1.65 3.87
N GLU A 76 11.27 1.78 3.16
CA GLU A 76 12.43 2.52 3.67
C GLU A 76 12.09 3.98 3.93
N GLN A 77 11.36 4.60 3.01
CA GLN A 77 10.91 5.98 3.18
C GLN A 77 9.91 6.10 4.34
N LEU A 78 8.91 5.22 4.40
CA LEU A 78 7.92 5.20 5.48
C LEU A 78 8.58 5.07 6.87
N LEU A 79 9.65 4.28 6.99
CA LEU A 79 10.37 4.06 8.25
C LEU A 79 11.42 5.15 8.55
N SER A 80 11.92 5.87 7.54
CA SER A 80 12.89 6.96 7.70
C SER A 80 12.26 8.34 7.89
N VAL A 81 10.97 8.50 7.58
CA VAL A 81 10.26 9.78 7.73
C VAL A 81 10.31 10.30 9.18
N SER A 82 10.91 11.48 9.32
CA SER A 82 10.88 12.30 10.54
C SER A 82 9.44 12.50 11.00
N ARG A 83 9.20 12.42 12.32
CA ARG A 83 7.87 12.51 12.97
C ARG A 83 7.05 13.76 12.63
N SER A 84 7.62 14.76 11.96
CA SER A 84 6.99 16.04 11.65
C SER A 84 6.14 16.06 10.38
N ASP A 85 6.50 15.31 9.33
CA ASP A 85 5.79 15.37 8.04
C ASP A 85 5.07 14.05 7.74
N PRO A 86 3.76 14.06 7.42
CA PRO A 86 3.04 12.85 7.04
C PRO A 86 3.58 12.24 5.75
N PHE A 87 3.81 10.94 5.76
CA PHE A 87 4.13 10.15 4.59
C PHE A 87 2.86 9.56 3.99
N TYR A 88 2.60 9.91 2.73
CA TYR A 88 1.47 9.41 1.98
C TYR A 88 1.91 8.28 1.06
N PHE A 89 0.99 7.34 0.83
CA PHE A 89 1.21 6.18 -0.04
C PHE A 89 -0.05 5.91 -0.85
N GLY A 90 0.11 5.58 -2.12
CA GLY A 90 -1.01 5.26 -2.99
C GLY A 90 -0.64 5.33 -4.45
N PHE A 91 -1.63 5.53 -5.32
CA PHE A 91 -1.40 5.56 -6.75
C PHE A 91 -2.11 6.72 -7.42
N MET A 92 -1.52 7.22 -8.50
CA MET A 92 -2.19 8.09 -9.45
C MET A 92 -2.69 7.27 -10.65
N THR A 93 -3.74 7.76 -11.31
CA THR A 93 -4.27 7.12 -12.52
C THR A 93 -4.06 8.02 -13.72
N VAL A 94 -3.54 7.42 -14.80
CA VAL A 94 -3.26 8.07 -16.08
C VAL A 94 -4.10 7.41 -17.17
N GLY A 95 -4.63 8.21 -18.09
CA GLY A 95 -5.46 7.73 -19.18
C GLY A 95 -5.69 8.81 -20.23
N SER A 96 -6.50 8.52 -21.23
CA SER A 96 -6.76 9.47 -22.31
C SER A 96 -7.80 10.51 -21.92
N GLU A 97 -7.59 11.76 -22.36
CA GLU A 97 -8.57 12.83 -22.24
C GLU A 97 -9.81 12.50 -23.10
N PRO A 98 -11.05 12.58 -22.57
CA PRO A 98 -12.24 12.40 -23.39
C PRO A 98 -12.40 13.61 -24.32
N TYR A 99 -12.22 13.43 -25.63
CA TYR A 99 -12.50 14.47 -26.63
C TYR A 99 -13.98 14.46 -27.04
N GLY A 100 -14.68 15.59 -26.85
CA GLY A 100 -15.99 15.90 -27.47
C GLY A 100 -17.24 15.37 -26.74
N ASP A 101 -18.42 15.52 -27.37
CA ASP A 101 -19.75 15.08 -26.88
C ASP A 101 -19.87 13.56 -26.60
N ALA A 102 -18.80 12.81 -26.89
CA ALA A 102 -18.57 11.45 -26.41
C ALA A 102 -18.08 11.39 -24.94
N ALA A 103 -18.12 12.51 -24.20
CA ALA A 103 -17.80 12.63 -22.77
C ALA A 103 -18.64 11.73 -21.83
N ARG A 104 -19.55 10.90 -22.38
CA ARG A 104 -20.23 9.81 -21.65
C ARG A 104 -19.38 8.55 -21.53
N GLU A 105 -18.33 8.39 -22.33
CA GLU A 105 -17.32 7.36 -22.14
C GLU A 105 -16.19 7.96 -21.29
N PHE A 106 -16.24 7.70 -19.98
CA PHE A 106 -15.17 8.01 -19.05
C PHE A 106 -13.80 7.69 -19.66
N GLY A 107 -12.86 8.65 -19.62
CA GLY A 107 -11.50 8.44 -20.09
C GLY A 107 -10.96 7.10 -19.60
N GLN A 108 -10.56 6.23 -20.54
CA GLN A 108 -10.11 4.88 -20.18
C GLN A 108 -8.82 5.00 -19.36
N ALA A 109 -8.87 4.50 -18.11
CA ALA A 109 -7.70 4.32 -17.28
C ALA A 109 -6.72 3.40 -18.00
N ARG A 110 -5.53 3.92 -18.38
CA ARG A 110 -4.50 3.15 -19.08
C ARG A 110 -3.44 2.62 -18.14
N SER A 111 -3.05 3.41 -17.15
CA SER A 111 -2.07 2.98 -16.15
C SER A 111 -2.40 3.50 -14.75
N MET A 112 -1.92 2.76 -13.76
CA MET A 112 -1.85 3.18 -12.37
C MET A 112 -0.39 3.23 -11.97
N GLU A 113 0.04 4.35 -11.40
CA GLU A 113 1.45 4.60 -11.09
C GLU A 113 1.62 4.87 -9.60
N ALA A 114 2.62 4.23 -9.00
CA ALA A 114 2.90 4.35 -7.59
C ALA A 114 3.35 5.76 -7.23
N VAL A 115 2.78 6.28 -6.14
CA VAL A 115 3.22 7.51 -5.52
C VAL A 115 3.39 7.30 -4.03
N ALA A 116 4.52 7.73 -3.51
CA ALA A 116 4.83 7.68 -2.10
C ALA A 116 5.72 8.88 -1.75
N GLY A 117 5.55 9.43 -0.55
CA GLY A 117 6.28 10.61 -0.10
C GLY A 117 5.39 11.61 0.64
N SER A 118 5.96 12.76 0.94
CA SER A 118 5.20 13.90 1.46
C SER A 118 4.17 14.41 0.44
N TRP A 119 3.17 15.15 0.92
CA TRP A 119 2.16 15.78 0.05
C TRP A 119 2.80 16.64 -1.06
N ARG A 120 3.89 17.35 -0.72
CA ARG A 120 4.62 18.20 -1.67
C ARG A 120 5.30 17.38 -2.76
N GLU A 121 6.01 16.30 -2.39
CA GLU A 121 6.69 15.43 -3.34
C GLU A 121 5.70 14.73 -4.28
N ILE A 122 4.56 14.29 -3.74
CA ILE A 122 3.49 13.69 -4.55
C ILE A 122 2.92 14.72 -5.53
N GLY A 123 2.61 15.95 -5.08
CA GLY A 123 2.12 17.01 -5.96
C GLY A 123 3.11 17.34 -7.09
N GLN A 124 4.41 17.40 -6.78
CA GLN A 124 5.46 17.59 -7.77
C GLN A 124 5.60 16.40 -8.72
N SER A 125 5.46 15.18 -8.22
CA SER A 125 5.49 13.95 -9.03
C SER A 125 4.32 13.91 -10.01
N MET A 126 3.11 14.19 -9.54
CA MET A 126 1.90 14.25 -10.38
C MET A 126 2.00 15.36 -11.42
N LYS A 127 2.51 16.55 -11.06
CA LYS A 127 2.73 17.64 -12.02
C LYS A 127 3.73 17.23 -13.12
N ARG A 128 4.88 16.69 -12.74
CA ARG A 128 5.88 16.20 -13.71
C ARG A 128 5.30 15.12 -14.61
N ARG A 129 4.53 14.20 -14.04
CA ARG A 129 3.90 13.13 -14.81
C ARG A 129 2.87 13.68 -15.80
N ALA A 130 2.02 14.62 -15.38
CA ALA A 130 1.07 15.30 -16.25
C ALA A 130 1.77 16.00 -17.44
N GLU A 131 2.91 16.64 -17.21
CA GLU A 131 3.72 17.26 -18.27
C GLU A 131 4.31 16.21 -19.24
N GLN A 132 4.72 15.05 -18.74
CA GLN A 132 5.28 13.95 -19.56
C GLN A 132 4.26 13.25 -20.45
N VAL A 133 3.02 13.10 -19.97
CA VAL A 133 1.96 12.35 -20.68
C VAL A 133 1.11 13.25 -21.59
N ARG A 134 1.24 14.57 -21.45
CA ARG A 134 0.56 15.55 -22.30
C ARG A 134 0.82 15.35 -23.80
N PRO A 135 2.05 15.08 -24.28
CA PRO A 135 2.31 14.87 -25.71
C PRO A 135 1.63 13.62 -26.30
N SER A 136 1.29 12.62 -25.48
CA SER A 136 0.57 11.41 -25.91
C SER A 136 -0.95 11.57 -25.88
N GLY A 137 -1.47 12.76 -25.54
CA GLY A 137 -2.91 12.99 -25.36
C GLY A 137 -3.48 12.35 -24.08
N GLU A 138 -2.60 11.99 -23.15
CA GLU A 138 -2.96 11.41 -21.87
C GLU A 138 -2.96 12.48 -20.77
N VAL A 139 -3.72 12.20 -19.71
CA VAL A 139 -3.93 13.07 -18.56
C VAL A 139 -3.89 12.26 -17.26
N VAL A 140 -3.44 12.91 -16.19
CA VAL A 140 -3.57 12.41 -14.82
C VAL A 140 -4.94 12.83 -14.31
N PHE A 141 -5.89 11.91 -14.16
CA PHE A 141 -7.29 12.26 -13.83
C PHE A 141 -7.69 11.99 -12.38
N GLY A 142 -6.80 11.38 -11.57
CA GLY A 142 -7.06 11.20 -10.14
C GLY A 142 -5.95 10.48 -9.40
N SER A 143 -6.06 10.49 -8.08
CA SER A 143 -5.20 9.72 -7.18
C SER A 143 -6.01 9.16 -6.02
N VAL A 144 -5.55 8.02 -5.50
CA VAL A 144 -6.02 7.44 -4.24
C VAL A 144 -4.82 7.38 -3.32
N LEU A 145 -4.89 8.09 -2.20
CA LEU A 145 -3.79 8.26 -1.25
C LEU A 145 -4.26 7.95 0.16
N ILE A 146 -3.38 7.33 0.96
CA ILE A 146 -3.55 7.16 2.40
C ILE A 146 -2.41 7.85 3.14
N ASP A 147 -2.69 8.35 4.35
CA ASP A 147 -1.66 8.72 5.32
C ASP A 147 -1.09 7.42 5.92
N ALA A 148 0.01 6.95 5.34
CA ALA A 148 0.67 5.72 5.77
C ALA A 148 1.38 5.90 7.13
N THR A 149 1.73 7.13 7.51
CA THR A 149 2.21 7.43 8.87
C THR A 149 1.11 7.15 9.90
N LEU A 150 -0.13 7.54 9.63
CA LEU A 150 -1.27 7.26 10.50
C LEU A 150 -1.58 5.76 10.56
N VAL A 151 -1.55 5.06 9.43
CA VAL A 151 -1.70 3.60 9.38
C VAL A 151 -0.63 2.92 10.23
N LEU A 152 0.64 3.34 10.12
CA LEU A 152 1.73 2.79 10.93
C LEU A 152 1.56 3.08 12.42
N LYS A 153 1.09 4.27 12.80
CA LYS A 153 0.79 4.61 14.20
C LYS A 153 -0.29 3.68 14.77
N HIS A 154 -1.38 3.47 14.05
CA HIS A 154 -2.44 2.55 14.47
C HIS A 154 -1.96 1.10 14.52
N PHE A 155 -1.15 0.67 13.54
CA PHE A 155 -0.55 -0.66 13.51
C PHE A 155 0.34 -0.90 14.74
N ARG A 156 1.22 0.04 15.09
CA ARG A 156 2.06 -0.05 16.30
C ARG A 156 1.24 -0.04 17.59
N ALA A 157 0.16 0.75 17.64
CA ALA A 157 -0.75 0.75 18.79
C ALA A 157 -1.41 -0.62 19.00
N ARG A 158 -1.89 -1.26 17.92
CA ARG A 158 -2.44 -2.63 17.97
C ARG A 158 -1.37 -3.65 18.35
N ALA A 159 -0.16 -3.54 17.81
CA ALA A 159 0.96 -4.41 18.16
C ALA A 159 1.28 -4.32 19.66
N LYS A 160 1.27 -3.12 20.24
CA LYS A 160 1.45 -2.91 21.68
C LYS A 160 0.32 -3.56 22.49
N GLN A 161 -0.94 -3.38 22.08
CA GLN A 161 -2.09 -3.98 22.76
C GLN A 161 -2.07 -5.52 22.71
N ALA A 162 -1.60 -6.10 21.60
CA ALA A 162 -1.49 -7.54 21.42
C ALA A 162 -0.24 -8.17 22.06
N GLY A 163 0.65 -7.36 22.66
CA GLY A 163 1.93 -7.86 23.20
C GLY A 163 2.95 -8.27 22.13
N LEU A 164 2.81 -7.78 20.89
CA LEU A 164 3.60 -8.15 19.71
C LEU A 164 4.60 -7.05 19.29
N LEU A 165 4.68 -5.93 20.01
CA LEU A 165 5.47 -4.76 19.58
C LEU A 165 6.94 -5.11 19.30
N LYS A 166 7.58 -5.89 20.17
CA LYS A 166 8.98 -6.29 20.01
C LYS A 166 9.19 -7.12 18.73
N LEU A 167 8.31 -8.10 18.48
CA LEU A 167 8.36 -8.93 17.27
C LEU A 167 8.26 -8.07 16.00
N VAL A 168 7.35 -7.09 16.00
CA VAL A 168 7.17 -6.16 14.87
C VAL A 168 8.43 -5.33 14.64
N GLU A 169 9.03 -4.80 15.71
CA GLU A 169 10.24 -3.96 15.62
C GLU A 169 11.45 -4.77 15.13
N ASP A 170 11.62 -6.00 15.63
CA ASP A 170 12.70 -6.92 15.23
C ASP A 170 12.56 -7.30 13.73
N GLU A 171 11.36 -7.64 13.27
CA GLU A 171 11.12 -7.99 11.86
C GLU A 171 11.33 -6.78 10.91
N PHE A 172 10.96 -5.57 11.34
CA PHE A 172 11.16 -4.37 10.52
C PHE A 172 12.64 -4.01 10.42
N ALA A 173 13.39 -4.13 11.52
CA ALA A 173 14.84 -3.94 11.49
C ALA A 173 15.52 -4.94 10.55
N ALA A 174 15.16 -6.23 10.62
CA ALA A 174 15.68 -7.25 9.72
C ALA A 174 15.34 -6.97 8.23
N SER A 175 14.11 -6.51 7.97
CA SER A 175 13.68 -6.18 6.60
C SER A 175 14.44 -4.99 6.01
N LEU A 176 14.78 -3.99 6.82
CA LEU A 176 15.58 -2.84 6.37
C LEU A 176 17.02 -3.23 6.04
N VAL A 177 17.62 -4.15 6.79
CA VAL A 177 18.97 -4.68 6.47
C VAL A 177 18.95 -5.39 5.12
N GLN A 178 17.97 -6.28 4.91
CA GLN A 178 17.84 -7.02 3.65
C GLN A 178 17.63 -6.12 2.43
N LEU A 179 16.87 -5.03 2.57
CA LEU A 179 16.65 -4.09 1.46
C LEU A 179 17.95 -3.37 1.07
N ARG A 180 18.79 -3.00 2.04
CA ARG A 180 20.07 -2.33 1.78
C ARG A 180 21.09 -3.26 1.12
N GLU A 181 21.13 -4.53 1.52
CA GLU A 181 21.98 -5.55 0.90
C GLU A 181 21.62 -5.85 -0.56
N LEU A 182 20.39 -5.54 -1.00
CA LEU A 182 19.95 -5.72 -2.39
C LEU A 182 20.28 -4.51 -3.28
N GLU A 183 20.71 -3.38 -2.70
CA GLU A 183 21.07 -2.15 -3.41
C GLU A 183 22.59 -1.97 -3.59
N GLU A 184 23.41 -2.80 -2.93
CA GLU A 184 24.88 -2.89 -3.07
C GLU A 184 25.31 -3.97 -4.10
#